data_AF-A0A498MQI9-F1
#
_entry.id   AF-A0A498MQI9-F1
#
_cell.length_a   1.000
_cell.length_b   1.000
_cell.length_c   1.000
_cell.angle_alpha   90.00
_cell.angle_beta   90.00
_cell.angle_gamma   90.00
#
_symmetry.space_group_name_H-M   'P 1'
#
loop_
_entity.id
_entity.type
_entity.pdbx_description
1 polymer ?
#
loop_
_entity_poly.entity_id
_entity_poly.type
_entity_poly.pdbx_seq_one_letter_code
_entity_poly.pdbx_strand_id
1 'polypeptide(L)'
;MMSELRSTAPTLSEETEFLGDIKAVRWIIGEPNVLNALIKDYLEVVAHLKSISSQTQRGDAAAIALSLLQFLLDYQSVKLIYFLLDIIAVFSRLAFIFQGDYLLPSQVDAKIEDAINEIGQLVDSPGEYLQEFEDNFRESFNGVDLKNLRVAESKFQSIREKICQRSQGILAQRFDPRSRTVVQACQVLDLASWPLNRDDLGAYGEEEILVIFDHLETIPLSGRELSQERIDARGSLVVEWRDLKADYCSVNGFKEVVSHIFRYKQRFPLLNHILHVVKVLPTSSTCCDKGRCSLQKVRRNSRSRLTLDQINDLLTLAVNGPPIGSFDGKRALDSWFEEKSGNSYSLSAEVLSRMSTAEQKSVLHNMDMNAEYYPDI
;
A
#
# COMPACT_ATOMS: atom_id res chain seq x y z
N MET A 1 -19.93 -2.17 31.86
CA MET A 1 -18.68 -2.68 32.46
C MET A 1 -18.54 -4.20 32.36
N MET A 2 -19.34 -5.03 33.04
CA MET A 2 -19.26 -6.51 32.88
C MET A 2 -19.81 -7.06 31.54
N SER A 3 -20.65 -6.30 30.83
CA SER A 3 -21.16 -6.72 29.50
C SER A 3 -20.17 -6.47 28.38
N GLU A 4 -19.33 -5.43 28.49
CA GLU A 4 -18.28 -5.10 27.50
C GLU A 4 -17.12 -6.09 27.60
N LEU A 5 -16.71 -6.44 28.81
CA LEU A 5 -15.76 -7.53 29.06
C LEU A 5 -16.28 -8.89 28.58
N ARG A 6 -17.60 -9.14 28.63
CA ARG A 6 -18.21 -10.35 28.05
C ARG A 6 -18.34 -10.29 26.53
N SER A 7 -18.36 -9.12 25.91
CA SER A 7 -18.37 -9.00 24.44
C SER A 7 -16.97 -9.09 23.84
N THR A 8 -15.93 -8.72 24.60
CA THR A 8 -14.53 -8.89 24.20
C THR A 8 -13.94 -10.23 24.63
N ALA A 9 -14.50 -10.89 25.64
CA ALA A 9 -14.06 -12.22 26.08
C ALA A 9 -14.07 -13.31 24.99
N PRO A 10 -15.02 -13.38 24.03
CA PRO A 10 -14.95 -14.34 22.93
C PRO A 10 -13.83 -14.01 21.94
N THR A 11 -13.59 -12.71 21.70
CA THR A 11 -12.49 -12.23 20.84
C THR A 11 -11.14 -12.53 21.49
N LEU A 12 -10.98 -12.24 22.78
CA LEU A 12 -9.82 -12.65 23.57
C LEU A 12 -9.73 -14.18 23.69
N SER A 13 -10.83 -14.91 23.78
CA SER A 13 -10.85 -16.38 23.90
C SER A 13 -10.43 -17.08 22.61
N GLU A 14 -10.97 -16.67 21.46
CA GLU A 14 -10.53 -17.15 20.14
C GLU A 14 -9.08 -16.72 19.86
N GLU A 15 -8.66 -15.55 20.34
CA GLU A 15 -7.26 -15.12 20.28
C GLU A 15 -6.35 -15.80 21.32
N THR A 16 -6.88 -16.34 22.44
CA THR A 16 -6.09 -17.04 23.46
C THR A 16 -5.69 -18.45 23.04
N GLU A 17 -6.46 -19.13 22.18
CA GLU A 17 -5.99 -20.33 21.48
C GLU A 17 -4.88 -19.98 20.46
N PHE A 18 -4.85 -18.73 19.98
CA PHE A 18 -3.85 -18.16 19.09
C PHE A 18 -2.60 -17.62 19.81
N LEU A 19 -2.69 -17.30 21.11
CA LEU A 19 -1.54 -16.88 21.93
C LEU A 19 -0.45 -17.96 22.03
N GLY A 20 -0.82 -19.22 21.73
CA GLY A 20 0.10 -20.34 21.55
C GLY A 20 1.26 -20.03 20.59
N ASP A 21 1.02 -19.12 19.65
CA ASP A 21 1.94 -18.87 18.55
C ASP A 21 2.10 -17.36 18.24
N ILE A 22 2.26 -16.55 19.29
CA ILE A 22 2.68 -15.13 19.15
C ILE A 22 3.96 -15.01 18.29
N LYS A 23 4.79 -16.07 18.21
CA LYS A 23 5.94 -16.15 17.29
C LYS A 23 5.58 -16.54 15.85
N ALA A 24 4.56 -17.36 15.59
CA ALA A 24 4.17 -17.70 14.21
C ALA A 24 3.23 -16.67 13.57
N VAL A 25 2.45 -15.95 14.36
CA VAL A 25 1.52 -14.95 13.83
C VAL A 25 2.18 -13.58 13.78
N ARG A 26 3.07 -13.44 12.79
CA ARG A 26 3.91 -12.25 12.50
C ARG A 26 3.21 -10.90 12.51
N TRP A 27 1.89 -10.84 12.40
CA TRP A 27 1.13 -9.58 12.35
C TRP A 27 0.57 -9.12 13.71
N ILE A 28 0.42 -10.01 14.69
CA ILE A 28 -0.17 -9.68 16.01
C ILE A 28 0.81 -8.85 16.87
N ILE A 29 2.12 -9.14 16.83
CA ILE A 29 3.15 -8.30 17.47
C ILE A 29 3.31 -6.95 16.74
N GLY A 30 2.89 -6.86 15.48
CA GLY A 30 2.92 -5.64 14.68
C GLY A 30 1.64 -4.80 14.79
N GLU A 31 0.63 -5.27 15.52
CA GLU A 31 -0.64 -4.56 15.62
C GLU A 31 -0.63 -3.61 16.83
N PRO A 32 -0.76 -2.29 16.61
CA PRO A 32 -0.70 -1.30 17.69
C PRO A 32 -1.78 -1.54 18.74
N ASN A 33 -2.96 -2.05 18.35
CA ASN A 33 -4.06 -2.34 19.27
C ASN A 33 -3.68 -3.41 20.29
N VAL A 34 -2.98 -4.46 19.84
CA VAL A 34 -2.58 -5.59 20.69
C VAL A 34 -1.50 -5.14 21.67
N LEU A 35 -0.48 -4.42 21.20
CA LEU A 35 0.59 -3.91 22.07
C LEU A 35 0.05 -2.91 23.09
N ASN A 36 -0.86 -2.01 22.68
CA ASN A 36 -1.50 -1.05 23.59
C ASN A 36 -2.39 -1.74 24.62
N ALA A 37 -3.18 -2.75 24.22
CA ALA A 37 -3.99 -3.54 25.14
C ALA A 37 -3.11 -4.30 26.14
N LEU A 38 -2.00 -4.88 25.66
CA LEU A 38 -1.03 -5.58 26.51
C LEU A 38 -0.38 -4.67 27.55
N ILE A 39 -0.05 -3.42 27.20
CA ILE A 39 0.49 -2.42 28.15
C ILE A 39 -0.59 -1.99 29.15
N LYS A 40 -1.80 -1.71 28.66
CA LYS A 40 -2.91 -1.20 29.48
C LYS A 40 -3.35 -2.19 30.55
N ASP A 41 -3.53 -3.46 30.16
CA ASP A 41 -4.02 -4.54 31.03
C ASP A 41 -2.87 -5.44 31.52
N TYR A 42 -1.65 -4.89 31.58
CA TYR A 42 -0.42 -5.66 31.84
C TYR A 42 -0.48 -6.48 33.14
N LEU A 43 -1.04 -5.91 34.21
CA LEU A 43 -1.16 -6.58 35.52
C LEU A 43 -2.03 -7.83 35.44
N GLU A 44 -3.21 -7.68 34.85
CA GLU A 44 -4.19 -8.72 34.66
C GLU A 44 -3.64 -9.83 33.75
N VAL A 45 -2.96 -9.46 32.67
CA VAL A 45 -2.30 -10.40 31.74
C VAL A 45 -1.21 -11.20 32.47
N VAL A 46 -0.33 -10.55 33.23
CA VAL A 46 0.72 -11.24 34.00
C VAL A 46 0.12 -12.17 35.06
N ALA A 47 -0.93 -11.75 35.77
CA ALA A 47 -1.62 -12.57 36.76
C ALA A 47 -2.28 -13.81 36.11
N HIS A 48 -2.90 -13.62 34.94
CA HIS A 48 -3.54 -14.70 34.20
C HIS A 48 -2.51 -15.71 33.67
N LEU A 49 -1.40 -15.25 33.08
CA LEU A 49 -0.32 -16.10 32.60
C LEU A 49 0.33 -16.91 33.74
N LYS A 50 0.51 -16.30 34.93
CA LYS A 50 0.94 -17.02 36.14
C LYS A 50 -0.02 -18.14 36.49
N SER A 51 -1.34 -17.88 36.46
CA SER A 51 -2.36 -18.91 36.72
C SER A 51 -2.29 -20.05 35.69
N ILE A 52 -2.27 -19.76 34.39
CA ILE A 52 -2.22 -20.78 33.33
C ILE A 52 -0.94 -21.61 33.40
N SER A 53 0.22 -20.96 33.57
CA SER A 53 1.51 -21.65 33.63
C SER A 53 1.62 -22.65 34.80
N SER A 54 0.83 -22.44 35.86
CA SER A 54 0.76 -23.36 37.01
C SER A 54 -0.18 -24.56 36.81
N GLN A 55 -1.00 -24.56 35.75
CA GLN A 55 -1.96 -25.63 35.48
C GLN A 55 -1.27 -26.84 34.86
N THR A 56 -1.31 -27.98 35.56
CA THR A 56 -0.66 -29.23 35.13
C THR A 56 -1.42 -29.95 34.00
N GLN A 57 -2.70 -29.64 33.79
CA GLN A 57 -3.57 -30.38 32.85
C GLN A 57 -3.49 -29.93 31.38
N ARG A 58 -2.82 -28.81 31.08
CA ARG A 58 -2.64 -28.31 29.71
C ARG A 58 -1.16 -28.05 29.43
N GLY A 59 -0.37 -29.12 29.28
CA GLY A 59 1.10 -29.05 29.16
C GLY A 59 1.60 -28.05 28.12
N ASP A 60 1.04 -28.08 26.91
CA ASP A 60 1.46 -27.18 25.82
C ASP A 60 1.07 -25.72 26.09
N ALA A 61 -0.18 -25.46 26.49
CA ALA A 61 -0.65 -24.11 26.81
C ALA A 61 0.08 -23.52 28.03
N ALA A 62 0.39 -24.35 29.03
CA ALA A 62 1.15 -23.94 30.22
C ALA A 62 2.60 -23.57 29.85
N ALA A 63 3.24 -24.34 28.95
CA ALA A 63 4.58 -24.03 28.47
C ALA A 63 4.62 -22.71 27.68
N ILE A 64 3.63 -22.46 26.83
CA ILE A 64 3.50 -21.20 26.08
C ILE A 64 3.26 -20.05 27.06
N ALA A 65 2.29 -20.17 27.98
CA ALA A 65 2.00 -19.16 28.98
C ALA A 65 3.22 -18.84 29.84
N LEU A 66 4.02 -19.85 30.21
CA LEU A 66 5.27 -19.65 30.94
C LEU A 66 6.29 -18.87 30.10
N SER A 67 6.43 -19.17 28.81
CA SER A 67 7.35 -18.45 27.92
C SER A 67 6.96 -16.97 27.73
N LEU A 68 5.66 -16.70 27.58
CA LEU A 68 5.12 -15.34 27.49
C LEU A 68 5.27 -14.60 28.81
N LEU A 69 5.02 -15.27 29.93
CA LEU A 69 5.24 -14.70 31.26
C LEU A 69 6.71 -14.34 31.47
N GLN A 70 7.64 -15.21 31.08
CA GLN A 70 9.08 -14.92 31.16
C GLN A 70 9.47 -13.73 30.29
N PHE A 71 8.88 -13.60 29.10
CA PHE A 71 9.05 -12.44 28.23
C PHE A 71 8.52 -11.17 28.89
N LEU A 72 7.28 -11.16 29.41
CA LEU A 72 6.70 -9.97 30.02
C LEU A 72 7.39 -9.56 31.32
N LEU A 73 7.98 -10.50 32.07
CA LEU A 73 8.75 -10.21 33.28
C LEU A 73 10.18 -9.71 33.01
N ASP A 74 10.62 -9.67 31.76
CA ASP A 74 11.96 -9.24 31.39
C ASP A 74 11.97 -7.75 30.98
N TYR A 75 12.86 -6.96 31.61
CA TYR A 75 12.90 -5.51 31.39
C TYR A 75 13.15 -5.13 29.92
N GLN A 76 14.09 -5.83 29.27
CA GLN A 76 14.42 -5.59 27.86
C GLN A 76 13.21 -5.85 26.95
N SER A 77 12.39 -6.84 27.29
CA SER A 77 11.21 -7.24 26.53
C SER A 77 10.07 -6.23 26.66
N VAL A 78 9.83 -5.68 27.86
CA VAL A 78 8.86 -4.57 28.03
C VAL A 78 9.32 -3.33 27.27
N LYS A 79 10.61 -2.97 27.40
CA LYS A 79 11.23 -1.86 26.66
C LYS A 79 11.10 -2.04 25.13
N LEU A 80 11.23 -3.28 24.64
CA LEU A 80 11.01 -3.63 23.24
C LEU A 80 9.56 -3.39 22.79
N ILE A 81 8.54 -3.64 23.62
CA ILE A 81 7.14 -3.39 23.26
C ILE A 81 6.92 -1.90 22.98
N TYR A 82 7.40 -1.02 23.87
CA TYR A 82 7.29 0.43 23.68
C TYR A 82 8.05 0.91 22.46
N PHE A 83 9.26 0.38 22.23
CA PHE A 83 10.02 0.71 21.02
C PHE A 83 9.33 0.24 19.73
N LEU A 84 8.65 -0.91 19.74
CA LEU A 84 7.84 -1.35 18.61
C LEU A 84 6.67 -0.41 18.35
N LEU A 85 6.06 0.16 19.39
CA LEU A 85 5.02 1.19 19.23
C LEU A 85 5.55 2.45 18.54
N ASP A 86 6.77 2.90 18.87
CA ASP A 86 7.41 4.03 18.17
C ASP A 86 7.59 3.74 16.67
N ILE A 87 8.11 2.55 16.33
CA ILE A 87 8.27 2.12 14.94
C ILE A 87 6.92 2.03 14.22
N ILE A 88 5.91 1.44 14.87
CA ILE A 88 4.56 1.33 14.33
C ILE A 88 3.93 2.71 14.12
N ALA A 89 4.20 3.69 14.99
CA ALA A 89 3.71 5.05 14.83
C ALA A 89 4.24 5.69 13.55
N VAL A 90 5.54 5.51 13.23
CA VAL A 90 6.12 5.96 11.95
C VAL A 90 5.42 5.31 10.76
N PHE A 91 5.28 3.98 10.78
CA PHE A 91 4.61 3.26 9.69
C PHE A 91 3.14 3.62 9.55
N SER A 92 2.44 3.88 10.66
CA SER A 92 1.02 4.25 10.66
C SER A 92 0.82 5.63 10.02
N ARG A 93 1.68 6.59 10.33
CA ARG A 93 1.65 7.91 9.66
C ARG A 93 1.96 7.79 8.17
N LEU A 94 2.96 6.99 7.80
CA LEU A 94 3.28 6.73 6.39
C LEU A 94 2.10 6.08 5.65
N ALA A 95 1.48 5.07 6.26
CA ALA A 95 0.31 4.39 5.71
C ALA A 95 -0.88 5.34 5.57
N PHE A 96 -1.12 6.22 6.55
CA PHE A 96 -2.18 7.23 6.50
C PHE A 96 -1.98 8.21 5.35
N ILE A 97 -0.74 8.65 5.11
CA ILE A 97 -0.41 9.50 3.95
C ILE A 97 -0.76 8.78 2.65
N PHE A 98 -0.39 7.50 2.51
CA PHE A 98 -0.73 6.67 1.36
C PHE A 98 -2.20 6.23 1.30
N GLN A 99 -3.06 6.67 2.22
CA GLN A 99 -4.52 6.49 2.15
C GLN A 99 -5.24 7.77 1.70
N GLY A 100 -4.52 8.85 1.40
CA GLY A 100 -5.12 10.07 0.87
C GLY A 100 -5.62 9.93 -0.58
N ASP A 101 -6.43 10.90 -1.03
CA ASP A 101 -7.08 10.85 -2.35
C ASP A 101 -6.12 11.06 -3.52
N TYR A 102 -5.00 11.77 -3.32
CA TYR A 102 -4.00 11.99 -4.36
C TYR A 102 -2.62 12.34 -3.80
N LEU A 103 -1.60 11.61 -4.26
CA LEU A 103 -0.18 11.94 -4.05
C LEU A 103 0.53 11.93 -5.39
N LEU A 104 1.37 12.94 -5.63
CA LEU A 104 2.27 12.90 -6.79
C LEU A 104 3.33 11.81 -6.56
N PRO A 105 3.82 11.14 -7.63
CA PRO A 105 4.86 10.13 -7.49
C PRO A 105 6.08 10.64 -6.69
N SER A 106 6.53 11.86 -6.96
CA SER A 106 7.66 12.50 -6.26
C SER A 106 7.43 12.65 -4.75
N GLN A 107 6.19 12.89 -4.33
CA GLN A 107 5.83 12.97 -2.92
C GLN A 107 5.92 11.60 -2.24
N VAL A 108 5.71 10.51 -2.97
CA VAL A 108 5.86 9.14 -2.43
C VAL A 108 7.31 8.86 -2.03
N ASP A 109 8.29 9.21 -2.88
CA ASP A 109 9.73 9.05 -2.56
C ASP A 109 10.09 9.90 -1.34
N ALA A 110 9.70 11.19 -1.33
CA ALA A 110 9.97 12.09 -0.22
C ALA A 110 9.42 11.56 1.11
N LYS A 111 8.19 11.03 1.13
CA LYS A 111 7.58 10.49 2.35
C LYS A 111 8.19 9.19 2.83
N ILE A 112 8.70 8.36 1.92
CA ILE A 112 9.46 7.17 2.31
C ILE A 112 10.82 7.55 2.90
N GLU A 113 11.50 8.54 2.31
CA GLU A 113 12.78 9.03 2.83
C GLU A 113 12.64 9.72 4.19
N ASP A 114 11.58 10.53 4.37
CA ASP A 114 11.23 11.10 5.67
C ASP A 114 11.08 9.99 6.74
N ALA A 115 10.36 8.90 6.42
CA ALA A 115 10.18 7.77 7.32
C ALA A 115 11.48 6.98 7.57
N ILE A 116 12.34 6.80 6.56
CA ILE A 116 13.65 6.16 6.71
C ILE A 116 14.54 6.97 7.67
N ASN A 117 14.56 8.30 7.52
CA ASN A 117 15.32 9.20 8.37
C ASN A 117 14.80 9.17 9.80
N GLU A 118 13.48 9.23 9.98
CA GLU A 118 12.84 9.16 11.31
C GLU A 118 13.17 7.83 12.02
N ILE A 119 13.05 6.69 11.32
CA ILE A 119 13.43 5.38 11.87
C ILE A 119 14.92 5.31 12.21
N GLY A 120 15.78 6.01 11.45
CA GLY A 120 17.20 6.12 11.75
C GLY A 120 17.46 6.87 13.05
N GLN A 121 16.76 7.98 13.27
CA GLN A 121 16.85 8.77 14.50
C GLN A 121 16.40 7.96 15.73
N LEU A 122 15.44 7.05 15.53
CA LEU A 122 15.00 6.13 16.57
C LEU A 122 16.09 5.18 17.10
N VAL A 123 17.29 5.13 16.53
CA VAL A 123 18.44 4.36 17.08
C VAL A 123 19.07 5.06 18.28
N ASP A 124 19.18 6.39 18.22
CA ASP A 124 19.87 7.20 19.23
C ASP A 124 18.88 7.93 20.14
N SER A 125 17.74 8.36 19.60
CA SER A 125 16.70 9.12 20.32
C SER A 125 15.43 8.29 20.44
N PRO A 126 14.92 7.99 21.65
CA PRO A 126 13.68 7.24 21.81
C PRO A 126 12.49 8.04 21.23
N GLY A 127 11.47 7.34 20.74
CA GLY A 127 10.21 7.98 20.37
C GLY A 127 9.34 8.24 21.59
N GLU A 128 8.13 8.76 21.37
CA GLU A 128 7.21 9.16 22.43
C GLU A 128 6.89 8.00 23.41
N TYR A 129 6.66 6.80 22.89
CA TYR A 129 6.27 5.64 23.71
C TYR A 129 7.45 5.14 24.55
N LEU A 130 8.63 4.97 23.93
CA LEU A 130 9.81 4.52 24.68
C LEU A 130 10.27 5.56 25.70
N GLN A 131 10.22 6.84 25.33
CA GLN A 131 10.55 7.94 26.25
C GLN A 131 9.60 7.95 27.46
N GLU A 132 8.28 7.81 27.22
CA GLU A 132 7.29 7.72 28.31
C GLU A 132 7.60 6.55 29.26
N PHE A 133 7.97 5.38 28.72
CA PHE A 133 8.37 4.23 29.53
C PHE A 133 9.62 4.53 30.36
N GLU A 134 10.67 5.09 29.75
CA GLU A 134 11.93 5.39 30.43
C GLU A 134 11.76 6.45 31.53
N ASP A 135 10.92 7.47 31.30
CA ASP A 135 10.67 8.55 32.26
C ASP A 135 9.83 8.09 33.47
N ASN A 136 8.90 7.15 33.25
CA ASN A 136 8.00 6.65 34.28
C ASN A 136 8.53 5.41 35.02
N PHE A 137 9.45 4.65 34.41
CA PHE A 137 10.01 3.47 35.04
C PHE A 137 10.87 3.84 36.26
N ARG A 138 10.71 3.08 37.34
CA ARG A 138 11.50 3.21 38.57
C ARG A 138 12.05 1.84 38.95
N GLU A 139 11.35 1.13 39.82
CA GLU A 139 11.77 -0.20 40.30
C GLU A 139 10.87 -1.32 39.76
N SER A 140 9.62 -1.01 39.42
CA SER A 140 8.64 -1.95 38.88
C SER A 140 7.86 -1.32 37.73
N PHE A 141 7.27 -2.16 36.88
CA PHE A 141 6.35 -1.75 35.82
C PHE A 141 4.94 -2.16 36.20
N ASN A 142 4.04 -1.17 36.32
CA ASN A 142 2.67 -1.36 36.82
C ASN A 142 2.60 -2.18 38.13
N GLY A 143 3.59 -2.07 39.03
CA GLY A 143 3.64 -2.84 40.28
C GLY A 143 4.18 -4.27 40.16
N VAL A 144 4.76 -4.64 39.02
CA VAL A 144 5.45 -5.92 38.80
C VAL A 144 6.95 -5.70 38.68
N ASP A 145 7.71 -6.42 39.51
CA ASP A 145 9.17 -6.39 39.47
C ASP A 145 9.68 -7.07 38.19
N LEU A 146 10.44 -6.31 37.41
CA LEU A 146 11.06 -6.82 36.17
C LEU A 146 12.44 -7.43 36.47
N LYS A 147 12.86 -8.33 35.60
CA LYS A 147 14.13 -9.07 35.69
C LYS A 147 15.16 -8.52 34.72
N ASN A 148 16.43 -8.89 34.96
CA ASN A 148 17.56 -8.67 34.06
C ASN A 148 17.96 -7.20 33.78
N LEU A 149 17.56 -6.25 34.62
CA LEU A 149 17.82 -4.81 34.44
C LEU A 149 19.30 -4.50 34.11
N ARG A 150 20.25 -5.15 34.78
CA ARG A 150 21.70 -4.87 34.65
C ARG A 150 22.27 -5.13 33.25
N VAL A 151 21.75 -6.12 32.52
CA VAL A 151 22.26 -6.53 31.20
C VAL A 151 21.32 -6.14 30.06
N ALA A 152 20.17 -5.58 30.40
CA ALA A 152 19.11 -5.32 29.44
C ALA A 152 19.46 -4.17 28.50
N GLU A 153 20.15 -3.12 28.96
CA GLU A 153 20.39 -1.92 28.15
C GLU A 153 21.24 -2.21 26.91
N SER A 154 22.38 -2.90 27.09
CA SER A 154 23.25 -3.26 25.96
C SER A 154 22.57 -4.21 24.97
N LYS A 155 21.75 -5.14 25.48
CA LYS A 155 21.00 -6.09 24.64
C LYS A 155 19.87 -5.39 23.89
N PHE A 156 19.17 -4.49 24.56
CA PHE A 156 18.11 -3.67 23.98
C PHE A 156 18.67 -2.81 22.84
N GLN A 157 19.78 -2.10 23.07
CA GLN A 157 20.41 -1.26 22.05
C GLN A 157 20.78 -2.06 20.79
N SER A 158 21.33 -3.28 20.93
CA SER A 158 21.62 -4.14 19.78
C SER A 158 20.36 -4.56 19.00
N ILE A 159 19.23 -4.79 19.69
CA ILE A 159 17.96 -5.12 19.04
C ILE A 159 17.37 -3.89 18.35
N ARG A 160 17.42 -2.73 19.02
CA ARG A 160 16.98 -1.43 18.51
C ARG A 160 17.65 -1.10 17.17
N GLU A 161 18.99 -1.16 17.13
CA GLU A 161 19.77 -0.97 15.91
C GLU A 161 19.36 -1.93 14.79
N LYS A 162 19.20 -3.22 15.10
CA LYS A 162 18.80 -4.24 14.10
C LYS A 162 17.40 -3.98 13.53
N ILE A 163 16.45 -3.58 14.38
CA ILE A 163 15.08 -3.28 13.93
C ILE A 163 15.10 -2.04 13.05
N CYS A 164 15.75 -0.95 13.46
CA CYS A 164 15.87 0.27 12.65
C CYS A 164 16.52 -0.02 11.30
N GLN A 165 17.69 -0.66 11.28
CA GLN A 165 18.41 -1.01 10.05
C GLN A 165 17.55 -1.86 9.11
N ARG A 166 16.83 -2.86 9.65
CA ARG A 166 16.00 -3.72 8.83
C ARG A 166 14.76 -2.99 8.30
N SER A 167 14.14 -2.15 9.10
CA SER A 167 13.00 -1.31 8.71
C SER A 167 13.41 -0.31 7.61
N GLN A 168 14.52 0.40 7.79
CA GLN A 168 15.09 1.29 6.77
C GLN A 168 15.42 0.54 5.48
N GLY A 169 16.05 -0.64 5.59
CA GLY A 169 16.36 -1.48 4.43
C GLY A 169 15.13 -1.92 3.64
N ILE A 170 14.04 -2.28 4.33
CA ILE A 170 12.78 -2.67 3.66
C ILE A 170 12.15 -1.49 2.93
N LEU A 171 12.18 -0.29 3.52
CA LEU A 171 11.66 0.93 2.89
C LEU A 171 12.51 1.36 1.69
N ALA A 172 13.84 1.36 1.83
CA ALA A 172 14.76 1.74 0.76
C ALA A 172 14.68 0.80 -0.45
N GLN A 173 14.35 -0.47 -0.24
CA GLN A 173 14.17 -1.46 -1.31
C GLN A 173 12.85 -1.33 -2.08
N ARG A 174 11.94 -0.41 -1.68
CA ARG A 174 10.66 -0.23 -2.37
C ARG A 174 10.80 0.40 -3.75
N PHE A 175 11.84 1.20 -3.96
CA PHE A 175 12.17 1.76 -5.26
C PHE A 175 13.51 1.23 -5.72
N ASP A 176 13.55 0.64 -6.92
CA ASP A 176 14.82 0.42 -7.57
C ASP A 176 15.44 1.78 -7.98
N PRO A 177 16.77 1.89 -8.06
CA PRO A 177 17.44 3.16 -8.36
C PRO A 177 16.99 3.83 -9.66
N ARG A 178 16.60 3.06 -10.68
CA ARG A 178 16.16 3.63 -11.98
C ARG A 178 14.77 4.23 -11.85
N SER A 179 13.84 3.52 -11.21
CA SER A 179 12.51 4.05 -10.92
C SER A 179 12.58 5.27 -10.00
N ARG A 180 13.51 5.28 -9.03
CA ARG A 180 13.68 6.43 -8.13
C ARG A 180 14.01 7.72 -8.87
N THR A 181 14.91 7.68 -9.86
CA THR A 181 15.22 8.86 -10.70
C THR A 181 13.96 9.40 -11.40
N VAL A 182 13.10 8.52 -11.91
CA VAL A 182 11.86 8.90 -12.61
C VAL A 182 10.83 9.47 -11.64
N VAL A 183 10.70 8.83 -10.47
CA VAL A 183 9.80 9.28 -9.41
C VAL A 183 10.21 10.67 -8.91
N GLN A 184 11.51 10.93 -8.75
CA GLN A 184 12.03 12.25 -8.41
C GLN A 184 11.79 13.26 -9.53
N ALA A 185 12.00 12.88 -10.80
CA ALA A 185 11.71 13.74 -11.94
C ALA A 185 10.24 14.18 -12.01
N CYS A 186 9.29 13.35 -11.54
CA CYS A 186 7.88 13.72 -11.43
C CYS A 186 7.62 14.93 -10.51
N GLN A 187 8.61 15.41 -9.74
CA GLN A 187 8.51 16.66 -9.00
C GLN A 187 8.25 17.86 -9.91
N VAL A 188 8.70 17.80 -11.16
CA VAL A 188 8.44 18.84 -12.17
C VAL A 188 6.94 19.10 -12.39
N LEU A 189 6.11 18.11 -12.09
CA LEU A 189 4.65 18.18 -12.19
C LEU A 189 4.01 18.82 -10.94
N ASP A 190 4.77 19.04 -9.87
CA ASP A 190 4.32 19.76 -8.68
C ASP A 190 4.47 21.26 -8.88
N LEU A 191 3.35 21.93 -9.20
CA LEU A 191 3.33 23.39 -9.41
C LEU A 191 3.72 24.19 -8.16
N ALA A 192 3.60 23.61 -6.96
CA ALA A 192 4.07 24.28 -5.74
C ALA A 192 5.60 24.46 -5.73
N SER A 193 6.32 23.67 -6.53
CA SER A 193 7.78 23.74 -6.66
C SER A 193 8.27 24.64 -7.81
N TRP A 194 7.35 25.21 -8.59
CA TRP A 194 7.71 26.04 -9.75
C TRP A 194 8.31 27.40 -9.32
N PRO A 195 9.38 27.86 -9.98
CA PRO A 195 9.95 29.19 -9.72
C PRO A 195 8.93 30.30 -9.98
N LEU A 196 8.89 31.30 -9.08
CA LEU A 196 8.06 32.50 -9.25
C LEU A 196 8.61 33.46 -10.32
N ASN A 197 9.92 33.40 -10.59
CA ASN A 197 10.57 34.19 -11.62
C ASN A 197 10.36 33.57 -13.00
N ARG A 198 9.92 34.37 -13.98
CA ARG A 198 9.67 33.89 -15.34
C ARG A 198 10.93 33.39 -16.04
N ASP A 199 12.07 34.01 -15.79
CA ASP A 199 13.33 33.62 -16.43
C ASP A 199 13.76 32.23 -15.95
N ASP A 200 13.67 31.97 -14.65
CA ASP A 200 13.99 30.67 -14.06
C ASP A 200 12.94 29.61 -14.42
N LEU A 201 11.66 29.99 -14.49
CA LEU A 201 10.57 29.10 -14.93
C LEU A 201 10.76 28.63 -16.37
N GLY A 202 11.30 29.48 -17.25
CA GLY A 202 11.51 29.17 -18.66
C GLY A 202 12.35 27.91 -18.90
N ALA A 203 13.41 27.71 -18.11
CA ALA A 203 14.29 26.53 -18.19
C ALA A 203 13.94 25.42 -17.19
N TYR A 204 13.09 25.70 -16.19
CA TYR A 204 12.75 24.73 -15.15
C TYR A 204 12.14 23.44 -15.72
N GLY A 205 12.65 22.28 -15.30
CA GLY A 205 12.01 21.00 -15.56
C GLY A 205 12.25 20.37 -16.94
N GLU A 206 13.05 21.00 -17.81
CA GLU A 206 13.26 20.50 -19.17
C GLU A 206 13.99 19.15 -19.19
N GLU A 207 14.94 18.91 -18.28
CA GLU A 207 15.64 17.62 -18.18
C GLU A 207 14.78 16.57 -17.49
N GLU A 208 14.06 16.95 -16.45
CA GLU A 208 13.20 16.06 -15.68
C GLU A 208 12.05 15.50 -16.54
N ILE A 209 11.42 16.34 -17.38
CA ILE A 209 10.36 15.87 -18.27
C ILE A 209 10.89 14.89 -19.33
N LEU A 210 12.13 15.08 -19.78
CA LEU A 210 12.81 14.15 -20.69
C LEU A 210 13.14 12.82 -20.01
N VAL A 211 13.56 12.83 -18.74
CA VAL A 211 13.78 11.62 -17.95
C VAL A 211 12.51 10.80 -17.84
N ILE A 212 11.37 11.44 -17.57
CA ILE A 212 10.06 10.77 -17.51
C ILE A 212 9.72 10.17 -18.87
N PHE A 213 9.84 10.96 -19.94
CA PHE A 213 9.54 10.52 -21.30
C PHE A 213 10.41 9.33 -21.74
N ASP A 214 11.73 9.42 -21.54
CA ASP A 214 12.68 8.38 -21.92
C ASP A 214 12.37 7.07 -21.18
N HIS A 215 11.94 7.14 -19.91
CA HIS A 215 11.50 5.96 -19.17
C HIS A 215 10.20 5.36 -19.72
N LEU A 216 9.20 6.18 -20.02
CA LEU A 216 7.92 5.71 -20.57
C LEU A 216 8.10 5.04 -21.93
N GLU A 217 8.99 5.54 -22.77
CA GLU A 217 9.35 4.93 -24.06
C GLU A 217 10.09 3.59 -23.92
N THR A 218 10.63 3.26 -22.74
CA THR A 218 11.17 1.90 -22.49
C THR A 218 10.09 0.86 -22.25
N ILE A 219 8.87 1.29 -21.92
CA ILE A 219 7.73 0.39 -21.70
C ILE A 219 7.21 0.00 -23.09
N PRO A 220 7.26 -1.29 -23.48
CA PRO A 220 6.81 -1.72 -24.80
C PRO A 220 5.30 -1.54 -24.92
N LEU A 221 4.89 -0.38 -25.41
CA LEU A 221 3.53 -0.14 -25.89
C LEU A 221 3.42 -0.84 -27.25
N SER A 222 2.42 -1.71 -27.40
CA SER A 222 2.16 -2.39 -28.65
C SER A 222 1.93 -1.37 -29.77
N GLY A 223 2.90 -1.17 -30.67
CA GLY A 223 2.69 -0.48 -31.95
C GLY A 223 3.57 0.71 -32.34
N ARG A 224 4.75 0.96 -31.73
CA ARG A 224 5.66 2.04 -32.22
C ARG A 224 7.03 1.52 -32.69
N GLU A 225 7.46 1.96 -33.88
CA GLU A 225 8.80 1.75 -34.45
C GLU A 225 9.74 2.90 -33.99
N LEU A 226 10.94 2.57 -33.46
CA LEU A 226 11.51 3.30 -32.31
C LEU A 226 12.77 4.18 -32.53
N SER A 227 13.25 4.46 -33.74
CA SER A 227 14.59 5.09 -33.89
C SER A 227 14.64 6.52 -34.46
N GLN A 228 13.89 6.87 -35.51
CA GLN A 228 14.01 8.19 -36.15
C GLN A 228 13.02 9.23 -35.58
N GLU A 229 11.82 8.83 -35.18
CA GLU A 229 10.81 9.72 -34.55
C GLU A 229 11.23 10.22 -33.15
N ARG A 230 12.22 9.56 -32.51
CA ARG A 230 12.59 9.79 -31.11
C ARG A 230 13.29 11.14 -30.87
N ILE A 231 14.19 11.56 -31.77
CA ILE A 231 14.94 12.82 -31.61
C ILE A 231 14.00 14.01 -31.84
N ASP A 232 13.13 13.90 -32.84
CA ASP A 232 12.11 14.90 -33.14
C ASP A 232 11.08 15.00 -32.00
N ALA A 233 10.74 13.89 -31.35
CA ALA A 233 9.85 13.86 -30.19
C ALA A 233 10.47 14.54 -28.95
N ARG A 234 11.75 14.34 -28.64
CA ARG A 234 12.41 15.02 -27.50
C ARG A 234 12.40 16.55 -27.67
N GLY A 235 12.76 17.03 -28.85
CA GLY A 235 12.70 18.47 -29.16
C GLY A 235 11.28 19.02 -29.09
N SER A 236 10.31 18.29 -29.63
CA SER A 236 8.89 18.67 -29.58
C SER A 236 8.35 18.71 -28.15
N LEU A 237 8.73 17.76 -27.29
CA LEU A 237 8.33 17.71 -25.89
C LEU A 237 8.84 18.93 -25.11
N VAL A 238 10.10 19.34 -25.32
CA VAL A 238 10.65 20.54 -24.66
C VAL A 238 9.90 21.80 -25.09
N VAL A 239 9.50 21.88 -26.37
CA VAL A 239 8.66 22.98 -26.88
C VAL A 239 7.27 22.94 -26.24
N GLU A 240 6.60 21.78 -26.21
CA GLU A 240 5.32 21.58 -25.52
C GLU A 240 5.40 21.99 -24.04
N TRP A 241 6.49 21.62 -23.36
CA TRP A 241 6.73 21.93 -21.95
C TRP A 241 6.91 23.44 -21.72
N ARG A 242 7.65 24.12 -22.60
CA ARG A 242 7.82 25.57 -22.54
C ARG A 242 6.52 26.32 -22.81
N ASP A 243 5.76 25.86 -23.81
CA ASP A 243 4.45 26.41 -24.15
C ASP A 243 3.46 26.27 -23.00
N LEU A 244 3.43 25.11 -22.34
CA LEU A 244 2.62 24.88 -21.15
C LEU A 244 2.97 25.90 -20.06
N LYS A 245 4.26 26.08 -19.76
CA LYS A 245 4.72 27.03 -18.73
C LYS A 245 4.38 28.49 -19.08
N ALA A 246 4.46 28.84 -20.36
CA ALA A 246 4.06 30.17 -20.85
C ALA A 246 2.56 30.42 -20.68
N ASP A 247 1.73 29.40 -20.89
CA ASP A 247 0.27 29.47 -20.74
C ASP A 247 -0.17 29.49 -19.25
N TYR A 248 0.65 29.01 -18.32
CA TYR A 248 0.26 28.73 -16.91
C TYR A 248 0.97 29.57 -15.82
N CYS A 249 1.38 30.80 -16.12
CA CYS A 249 2.04 31.69 -15.14
C CYS A 249 1.16 32.19 -13.95
N SER A 250 -0.11 31.78 -13.79
CA SER A 250 -1.00 32.36 -12.76
C SER A 250 -2.02 31.43 -12.11
N VAL A 251 -1.91 30.10 -12.22
CA VAL A 251 -2.94 29.17 -11.74
C VAL A 251 -2.38 28.22 -10.69
N ASN A 252 -3.17 27.94 -9.65
CA ASN A 252 -2.79 27.08 -8.54
C ASN A 252 -3.31 25.65 -8.76
N GLY A 253 -2.42 24.68 -9.00
CA GLY A 253 -2.72 23.26 -8.75
C GLY A 253 -2.54 22.29 -9.92
N PHE A 254 -2.14 21.05 -9.59
CA PHE A 254 -1.87 19.98 -10.56
C PHE A 254 -3.12 19.57 -11.34
N LYS A 255 -4.31 19.64 -10.71
CA LYS A 255 -5.59 19.28 -11.36
C LYS A 255 -5.90 20.20 -12.55
N GLU A 256 -5.56 21.48 -12.43
CA GLU A 256 -5.79 22.52 -13.42
C GLU A 256 -4.86 22.34 -14.62
N VAL A 257 -3.57 22.07 -14.39
CA VAL A 257 -2.60 21.77 -15.45
C VAL A 257 -2.99 20.52 -16.22
N VAL A 258 -3.38 19.46 -15.51
CA VAL A 258 -3.89 18.23 -16.11
C VAL A 258 -5.12 18.50 -16.98
N SER A 259 -6.09 19.27 -16.46
CA SER A 259 -7.29 19.67 -17.20
C SER A 259 -6.94 20.47 -18.46
N HIS A 260 -5.97 21.37 -18.37
CA HIS A 260 -5.54 22.18 -19.51
C HIS A 260 -4.90 21.33 -20.63
N ILE A 261 -3.98 20.44 -20.27
CA ILE A 261 -3.36 19.54 -21.24
C ILE A 261 -4.42 18.63 -21.88
N PHE A 262 -5.39 18.14 -21.09
CA PHE A 262 -6.51 17.36 -21.64
C PHE A 262 -7.49 18.18 -22.47
N ARG A 263 -7.60 19.48 -22.28
CA ARG A 263 -8.42 20.36 -23.12
C ARG A 263 -7.73 20.65 -24.46
N TYR A 264 -6.41 20.80 -24.45
CA TYR A 264 -5.60 21.14 -25.60
C TYR A 264 -4.70 19.98 -26.06
N LYS A 265 -5.23 18.74 -26.08
CA LYS A 265 -4.47 17.51 -26.40
C LYS A 265 -3.75 17.56 -27.76
N GLN A 266 -4.32 18.29 -28.72
CA GLN A 266 -3.73 18.45 -30.05
C GLN A 266 -2.48 19.34 -30.03
N ARG A 267 -2.39 20.28 -29.08
CA ARG A 267 -1.21 21.14 -28.87
C ARG A 267 -0.16 20.46 -27.99
N PHE A 268 -0.59 19.61 -27.06
CA PHE A 268 0.26 18.93 -26.09
C PHE A 268 0.20 17.40 -26.19
N PRO A 269 0.42 16.78 -27.38
CA PRO A 269 0.23 15.35 -27.55
C PRO A 269 1.20 14.50 -26.71
N LEU A 270 2.47 14.92 -26.56
CA LEU A 270 3.47 14.18 -25.80
C LEU A 270 3.27 14.34 -24.30
N LEU A 271 3.00 15.57 -23.83
CA LEU A 271 2.66 15.81 -22.42
C LEU A 271 1.36 15.11 -22.02
N ASN A 272 0.37 15.07 -22.90
CA ASN A 272 -0.87 14.33 -22.69
C ASN A 272 -0.60 12.83 -22.51
N HIS A 273 0.32 12.26 -23.28
CA HIS A 273 0.72 10.86 -23.12
C HIS A 273 1.41 10.62 -21.77
N ILE A 274 2.37 11.45 -21.39
CA ILE A 274 3.07 11.37 -20.10
C ILE A 274 2.05 11.43 -18.94
N LEU A 275 1.14 12.40 -18.97
CA LEU A 275 0.14 12.56 -17.92
C LEU A 275 -0.84 11.39 -17.83
N HIS A 276 -1.22 10.78 -18.96
CA HIS A 276 -2.04 9.58 -18.94
C HIS A 276 -1.38 8.45 -18.16
N VAL A 277 -0.07 8.25 -18.33
CA VAL A 277 0.66 7.21 -17.59
C VAL A 277 0.85 7.60 -16.13
N VAL A 278 1.28 8.83 -15.86
CA VAL A 278 1.52 9.30 -14.48
C VAL A 278 0.24 9.24 -13.64
N LYS A 279 -0.93 9.55 -14.22
CA LYS A 279 -2.23 9.49 -13.51
C LYS A 279 -2.68 8.09 -13.14
N VAL A 280 -2.21 7.04 -13.82
CA VAL A 280 -2.57 5.65 -13.50
C VAL A 280 -1.58 4.99 -12.55
N LEU A 281 -0.49 5.67 -12.18
CA LEU A 281 0.44 5.15 -11.19
C LEU A 281 -0.26 5.02 -9.83
N PRO A 282 -0.18 3.86 -9.17
CA PRO A 282 -0.78 3.65 -7.87
C PRO A 282 0.06 4.36 -6.80
N THR A 283 -0.21 5.63 -6.56
CA THR A 283 0.44 6.43 -5.51
C THR A 283 -0.30 6.41 -4.18
N SER A 284 -1.54 5.89 -4.17
CA SER A 284 -2.37 5.72 -2.99
C SER A 284 -2.95 4.32 -2.93
N SER A 285 -3.07 3.79 -1.71
CA SER A 285 -3.73 2.52 -1.40
C SER A 285 -5.25 2.56 -1.58
N THR A 286 -5.86 3.74 -1.70
CA THR A 286 -7.29 3.91 -1.98
C THR A 286 -7.69 3.32 -3.34
N CYS A 287 -6.75 3.22 -4.29
CA CYS A 287 -7.01 2.54 -5.57
C CYS A 287 -7.41 1.06 -5.37
N CYS A 288 -6.98 0.46 -4.27
CA CYS A 288 -7.27 -0.93 -3.91
C CYS A 288 -8.54 -1.08 -3.05
N ASP A 289 -9.18 0.00 -2.59
CA ASP A 289 -10.30 -0.09 -1.64
C ASP A 289 -11.52 -0.80 -2.23
N LYS A 290 -11.80 -0.59 -3.51
CA LYS A 290 -12.83 -1.34 -4.24
C LYS A 290 -12.54 -2.84 -4.17
N GLY A 291 -11.31 -3.25 -4.46
CA GLY A 291 -10.86 -4.65 -4.36
C GLY A 291 -10.95 -5.21 -2.95
N ARG A 292 -10.50 -4.44 -1.95
CA ARG A 292 -10.53 -4.80 -0.53
C ARG A 292 -11.97 -5.00 -0.02
N CYS A 293 -12.88 -4.09 -0.37
CA CYS A 293 -14.30 -4.19 -0.02
C CYS A 293 -14.96 -5.40 -0.69
N SER A 294 -14.67 -5.63 -1.97
CA SER A 294 -15.16 -6.80 -2.71
C SER A 294 -14.65 -8.10 -2.11
N LEU A 295 -13.37 -8.17 -1.74
CA LEU A 295 -12.79 -9.34 -1.07
C LEU A 295 -13.46 -9.63 0.27
N GLN A 296 -13.75 -8.61 1.08
CA GLN A 296 -14.47 -8.80 2.34
C GLN A 296 -15.88 -9.35 2.10
N LYS A 297 -16.59 -8.88 1.06
CA LYS A 297 -17.92 -9.41 0.70
C LYS A 297 -17.85 -10.87 0.24
N VAL A 298 -16.89 -11.20 -0.63
CA VAL A 298 -16.68 -12.58 -1.13
C VAL A 298 -16.33 -13.52 0.02
N ARG A 299 -15.45 -13.11 0.95
CA ARG A 299 -15.05 -13.93 2.12
C ARG A 299 -16.14 -14.06 3.18
N ARG A 300 -16.94 -13.02 3.43
CA ARG A 300 -18.02 -13.06 4.43
C ARG A 300 -19.19 -13.97 4.03
N ASN A 301 -19.33 -14.28 2.74
CA ASN A 301 -20.26 -15.30 2.25
C ASN A 301 -19.79 -16.70 2.70
N SER A 302 -20.10 -17.03 3.94
CA SER A 302 -19.61 -18.17 4.75
C SER A 302 -20.10 -19.54 4.27
N ARG A 303 -20.68 -19.63 3.06
CA ARG A 303 -21.37 -20.84 2.57
C ARG A 303 -20.56 -21.67 1.56
N SER A 304 -19.41 -21.20 1.11
CA SER A 304 -18.64 -21.89 0.07
C SER A 304 -17.14 -21.88 0.40
N ARG A 305 -16.52 -23.06 0.45
CA ARG A 305 -15.07 -23.20 0.32
C ARG A 305 -14.71 -22.88 -1.13
N LEU A 306 -14.45 -21.60 -1.41
CA LEU A 306 -13.99 -21.16 -2.73
C LEU A 306 -12.51 -21.50 -2.91
N THR A 307 -12.14 -21.99 -4.08
CA THR A 307 -10.73 -22.11 -4.48
C THR A 307 -10.12 -20.72 -4.71
N LEU A 308 -8.79 -20.63 -4.77
CA LEU A 308 -8.10 -19.38 -5.06
C LEU A 308 -8.53 -18.80 -6.41
N ASP A 309 -8.66 -19.66 -7.43
CA ASP A 309 -9.08 -19.26 -8.78
C ASP A 309 -10.50 -18.68 -8.77
N GLN A 310 -11.42 -19.34 -8.06
CA GLN A 310 -12.80 -18.84 -7.93
C GLN A 310 -12.87 -17.50 -7.19
N ILE A 311 -12.02 -17.30 -6.17
CA ILE A 311 -11.93 -16.01 -5.48
C ILE A 311 -11.42 -14.94 -6.46
N ASN A 312 -10.40 -15.27 -7.26
CA ASN A 312 -9.83 -14.34 -8.25
C ASN A 312 -10.85 -13.95 -9.33
N ASP A 313 -11.61 -14.91 -9.86
CA ASP A 313 -12.65 -14.65 -10.86
C ASP A 313 -13.77 -13.76 -10.28
N LEU A 314 -14.24 -14.09 -9.07
CA LEU A 314 -15.27 -13.30 -8.38
C LEU A 314 -14.79 -11.88 -8.07
N LEU A 315 -13.52 -11.71 -7.68
CA LEU A 315 -12.93 -10.41 -7.45
C LEU A 315 -12.81 -9.61 -8.75
N THR A 316 -12.35 -10.25 -9.82
CA THR A 316 -12.23 -9.62 -11.14
C THR A 316 -13.58 -9.10 -11.61
N LEU A 317 -14.64 -9.90 -11.47
CA LEU A 317 -16.00 -9.49 -11.77
C LEU A 317 -16.51 -8.41 -10.81
N ALA A 318 -16.24 -8.51 -9.51
CA ALA A 318 -16.71 -7.54 -8.54
C ALA A 318 -16.02 -6.17 -8.64
N VAL A 319 -14.80 -6.11 -9.17
CA VAL A 319 -14.01 -4.88 -9.32
C VAL A 319 -14.16 -4.27 -10.71
N ASN A 320 -14.11 -5.09 -11.77
CA ASN A 320 -14.09 -4.63 -13.15
C ASN A 320 -15.38 -4.91 -13.92
N GLY A 321 -16.28 -5.72 -13.35
CA GLY A 321 -17.54 -6.07 -14.00
C GLY A 321 -18.50 -4.87 -14.10
N PRO A 322 -19.43 -4.91 -15.05
CA PRO A 322 -20.43 -3.87 -15.19
C PRO A 322 -21.34 -3.81 -13.96
N PRO A 323 -21.93 -2.64 -13.63
CA PRO A 323 -22.99 -2.55 -12.63
C PRO A 323 -24.09 -3.59 -12.88
N ILE A 324 -24.69 -4.11 -11.81
CA ILE A 324 -25.68 -5.20 -11.89
C ILE A 324 -26.87 -4.86 -12.81
N GLY A 325 -27.28 -3.60 -12.88
CA GLY A 325 -28.38 -3.14 -13.75
C GLY A 325 -28.03 -3.14 -15.24
N SER A 326 -26.74 -3.18 -15.58
CA SER A 326 -26.22 -3.22 -16.96
C SER A 326 -25.57 -4.57 -17.31
N PHE A 327 -25.65 -5.56 -16.41
CA PHE A 327 -25.07 -6.86 -16.65
C PHE A 327 -25.93 -7.67 -17.63
N ASP A 328 -25.40 -7.90 -18.84
CA ASP A 328 -26.00 -8.81 -19.81
C ASP A 328 -25.46 -10.23 -19.63
N GLY A 329 -26.22 -11.03 -18.86
CA GLY A 329 -25.91 -12.44 -18.62
C GLY A 329 -26.17 -13.36 -19.81
N LYS A 330 -26.77 -12.87 -20.91
CA LYS A 330 -27.23 -13.72 -22.01
C LYS A 330 -26.09 -14.49 -22.65
N ARG A 331 -24.97 -13.84 -22.95
CA ARG A 331 -23.78 -14.53 -23.52
C ARG A 331 -23.22 -15.60 -22.60
N ALA A 332 -23.13 -15.32 -21.30
CA ALA A 332 -22.62 -16.29 -20.34
C ALA A 332 -23.57 -17.49 -20.19
N LEU A 333 -24.88 -17.25 -20.22
CA LEU A 333 -25.91 -18.30 -20.21
C LEU A 333 -25.83 -19.13 -21.49
N ASP A 334 -25.75 -18.51 -22.66
CA ASP A 334 -25.64 -19.19 -23.95
C ASP A 334 -24.40 -20.09 -23.97
N SER A 335 -23.22 -19.60 -23.55
CA SER A 335 -22.00 -20.42 -23.44
C SER A 335 -22.13 -21.56 -22.43
N TRP A 336 -22.79 -21.33 -21.30
CA TRP A 336 -23.03 -22.39 -20.31
C TRP A 336 -23.99 -23.46 -20.82
N PHE A 337 -25.04 -23.07 -21.54
CA PHE A 337 -25.95 -24.02 -22.19
C PHE A 337 -25.25 -24.81 -23.29
N GLU A 338 -24.39 -24.18 -24.10
CA GLU A 338 -23.57 -24.86 -25.11
C GLU A 338 -22.66 -25.92 -24.48
N GLU A 339 -21.98 -25.59 -23.37
CA GLU A 339 -21.09 -26.52 -22.64
C GLU A 339 -21.87 -27.68 -21.98
N LYS A 340 -23.09 -27.42 -21.50
CA LYS A 340 -23.94 -28.45 -20.87
C LYS A 340 -24.77 -29.28 -21.84
N SER A 341 -24.99 -28.81 -23.07
CA SER A 341 -25.82 -29.48 -24.08
C SER A 341 -25.17 -30.69 -24.76
N GLY A 342 -23.94 -31.05 -24.40
CA GLY A 342 -23.42 -32.39 -24.69
C GLY A 342 -23.02 -32.65 -26.14
N ASN A 343 -22.42 -31.68 -26.84
CA ASN A 343 -21.58 -31.97 -27.99
C ASN A 343 -20.10 -31.88 -27.61
N SER A 344 -19.64 -32.86 -26.83
CA SER A 344 -18.23 -33.14 -26.61
C SER A 344 -17.58 -33.66 -27.89
N TYR A 345 -17.31 -32.78 -28.86
CA TYR A 345 -16.28 -33.00 -29.88
C TYR A 345 -15.60 -31.66 -30.21
N SER A 346 -14.40 -31.49 -29.65
CA SER A 346 -13.32 -30.60 -30.09
C SER A 346 -13.69 -29.17 -30.51
N LEU A 347 -13.77 -28.24 -29.55
CA LEU A 347 -13.75 -26.79 -29.84
C LEU A 347 -12.60 -26.04 -29.13
N SER A 348 -11.46 -26.69 -28.88
CA SER A 348 -10.32 -26.04 -28.22
C SER A 348 -9.27 -25.41 -29.15
N ALA A 349 -9.45 -25.37 -30.47
CA ALA A 349 -8.48 -24.73 -31.37
C ALA A 349 -9.11 -23.83 -32.45
N GLU A 350 -10.28 -24.20 -32.99
CA GLU A 350 -10.88 -23.46 -34.12
C GLU A 350 -11.70 -22.23 -33.70
N VAL A 351 -12.19 -22.17 -32.45
CA VAL A 351 -12.94 -21.00 -31.95
C VAL A 351 -11.99 -19.83 -31.63
N LEU A 352 -10.82 -20.13 -31.05
CA LEU A 352 -9.78 -19.15 -30.77
C LEU A 352 -9.20 -18.53 -32.06
N SER A 353 -9.11 -19.29 -33.16
CA SER A 353 -8.65 -18.76 -34.46
C SER A 353 -9.71 -17.93 -35.18
N ARG A 354 -11.01 -18.23 -34.99
CA ARG A 354 -12.12 -17.43 -35.55
C ARG A 354 -12.35 -16.11 -34.80
N MET A 355 -12.06 -16.05 -33.50
CA MET A 355 -12.12 -14.80 -32.73
C MET A 355 -11.03 -13.80 -33.19
N SER A 356 -9.81 -14.29 -33.46
CA SER A 356 -8.71 -13.46 -34.01
C SER A 356 -9.01 -12.87 -35.39
N THR A 357 -9.88 -13.49 -36.19
CA THR A 357 -10.20 -13.04 -37.56
C THR A 357 -11.47 -12.21 -37.65
N ALA A 358 -12.39 -12.33 -36.68
CA ALA A 358 -13.62 -11.54 -36.63
C ALA A 358 -13.42 -10.12 -36.04
N GLU A 359 -12.46 -9.93 -35.13
CA GLU A 359 -12.13 -8.61 -34.58
C GLU A 359 -11.49 -7.67 -35.62
N GLN A 360 -10.87 -8.20 -36.67
CA GLN A 360 -10.31 -7.38 -37.75
C GLN A 360 -11.35 -6.75 -38.69
N LYS A 361 -12.64 -7.14 -38.63
CA LYS A 361 -13.66 -6.65 -39.57
C LYS A 361 -14.80 -5.82 -38.97
N SER A 362 -14.89 -5.62 -37.65
CA SER A 362 -16.03 -4.89 -37.05
C SER A 362 -15.71 -3.60 -36.27
N VAL A 363 -14.45 -3.15 -36.19
CA VAL A 363 -14.09 -1.94 -35.42
C VAL A 363 -14.17 -0.63 -36.24
N LEU A 364 -14.59 -0.67 -37.51
CA LEU A 364 -14.82 0.54 -38.31
C LEU A 364 -16.29 0.97 -38.34
N HIS A 365 -16.97 1.11 -37.20
CA HIS A 365 -18.02 2.13 -37.08
C HIS A 365 -18.44 2.43 -35.63
N ASN A 366 -18.25 3.70 -35.26
CA ASN A 366 -19.01 4.48 -34.28
C ASN A 366 -19.25 3.88 -32.89
N MET A 367 -18.35 4.20 -31.95
CA MET A 367 -18.77 4.55 -30.59
C MET A 367 -18.09 5.85 -30.20
N ASP A 368 -18.91 6.89 -30.00
CA ASP A 368 -18.54 8.18 -29.46
C ASP A 368 -17.75 8.01 -28.16
N MET A 369 -16.52 8.53 -28.17
CA MET A 369 -15.63 8.61 -27.00
C MET A 369 -16.07 9.79 -26.10
N ASN A 370 -17.29 9.71 -25.58
CA ASN A 370 -17.80 10.55 -24.50
C ASN A 370 -18.33 9.64 -23.38
N ALA A 371 -17.42 8.94 -22.71
CA ALA A 371 -17.68 8.37 -21.40
C ALA A 371 -16.81 9.13 -20.40
N GLU A 372 -17.39 10.19 -19.85
CA GLU A 372 -16.93 10.86 -18.64
C GLU A 372 -16.79 9.81 -17.53
N TYR A 373 -15.57 9.34 -17.30
CA TYR A 373 -15.23 8.64 -16.08
C TYR A 373 -14.97 9.70 -15.01
N TYR A 374 -15.71 9.61 -13.91
CA TYR A 374 -15.82 10.51 -12.75
C TYR A 374 -16.84 11.65 -12.89
N PRO A 375 -18.13 11.41 -12.54
CA PRO A 375 -18.93 12.45 -11.92
C PRO A 375 -18.53 12.57 -10.44
N ASP A 376 -18.00 13.74 -10.09
CA ASP A 376 -18.01 14.42 -8.79
C ASP A 376 -17.93 13.58 -7.50
N ILE A 377 -16.73 13.58 -6.88
CA ILE A 377 -16.36 14.17 -5.56
C ILE A 377 -15.01 13.60 -5.12
#